data_AF-C4FBQ7-F1
#
_entry.id   AF-C4FBQ7-F1
#
_cell.length_a   1.000
_cell.length_b   1.000
_cell.length_c   1.000
_cell.angle_alpha   90.00
_cell.angle_beta   90.00
_cell.angle_gamma   90.00
#
_symmetry.space_group_name_H-M   'P 1'
#
loop_
_entity.id
_entity.type
_entity.pdbx_description
1 polymer ?
#
loop_
_entity_poly.entity_id
_entity_poly.type
_entity_poly.pdbx_seq_one_letter_code
_entity_poly.pdbx_strand_id
1 'polypeptide(L)'
;MRRCAAKVGKPVGILLDTKGPEVRTGLLEGHAKVEVHAGDKITVTAQPTSEDWLGNASHISLDYEKLPSEAEKGSIILIDDGLVGLEVESVDGQDMHCVVLNNGLIGERKGVNIPNVDISLPAVTERDRQDILFGLTQNIDYIAASFIRNGKAVEDIRQLCRENGGEHVTIFPKIECALGVENFDEILEASDGIMVARGDLGIEIKPELVPHIQKEIIAKCNAAYKPVITATQMLDSMQQNPRPTRAEVADVANAIYDGTDAVMLSGESAAGKYPVEAVKMQASIAIETEKHMAVHAELAMPEGASGTRVVNNVVGMSAVQMATAVGAKCITVPTTTGRTARLISHFRPNMPILAFSRHEWAVQQMIMYWGVIPRQAEITQGTVNGTIVKAVETAKELGFVEKGDLTVATAGDARLSVQLEGKVSSTNLAYVAQVR
;
A
#
# COMPACT_ATOMS: atom_id res chain seq x y z
N MET A 1 9.42 -16.76 -7.58
CA MET A 1 8.11 -16.27 -8.05
C MET A 1 7.96 -16.28 -9.57
N ARG A 2 8.71 -15.47 -10.35
CA ARG A 2 8.56 -15.34 -11.82
C ARG A 2 8.46 -16.65 -12.60
N ARG A 3 9.32 -17.63 -12.30
CA ARG A 3 9.26 -18.98 -12.93
C ARG A 3 7.91 -19.68 -12.71
N CYS A 4 7.32 -19.56 -11.52
CA CYS A 4 6.01 -20.15 -11.24
C CYS A 4 4.90 -19.38 -11.99
N ALA A 5 4.95 -18.05 -11.96
CA ALA A 5 4.04 -17.17 -12.70
C ALA A 5 4.00 -17.50 -14.20
N ALA A 6 5.17 -17.67 -14.83
CA ALA A 6 5.30 -18.06 -16.23
C ALA A 6 4.70 -19.46 -16.51
N LYS A 7 4.92 -20.43 -15.62
CA LYS A 7 4.35 -21.79 -15.77
C LYS A 7 2.82 -21.80 -15.70
N VAL A 8 2.21 -20.93 -14.88
CA VAL A 8 0.75 -20.86 -14.72
C VAL A 8 0.09 -19.83 -15.64
N GLY A 9 0.86 -19.05 -16.40
CA GLY A 9 0.34 -18.02 -17.30
C GLY A 9 -0.42 -16.90 -16.59
N LYS A 10 -0.03 -16.56 -15.35
CA LYS A 10 -0.63 -15.46 -14.58
C LYS A 10 0.42 -14.41 -14.23
N PRO A 11 0.13 -13.11 -14.40
CA PRO A 11 1.04 -12.07 -13.97
C PRO A 11 1.12 -12.05 -12.43
N VAL A 12 2.29 -11.69 -11.90
CA VAL A 12 2.58 -11.54 -10.47
C VAL A 12 3.57 -10.40 -10.31
N GLY A 13 3.18 -9.36 -9.61
CA GLY A 13 4.05 -8.26 -9.26
C GLY A 13 4.88 -8.56 -8.01
N ILE A 14 6.03 -7.90 -7.89
CA ILE A 14 6.96 -8.03 -6.77
C ILE A 14 7.07 -6.67 -6.08
N LEU A 15 6.67 -6.65 -4.81
CA LEU A 15 6.75 -5.50 -3.93
C LEU A 15 7.92 -5.70 -2.96
N LEU A 16 8.82 -4.72 -2.90
CA LEU A 16 9.87 -4.64 -1.89
C LEU A 16 9.41 -3.71 -0.77
N ASP A 17 9.28 -4.24 0.44
CA ASP A 17 8.95 -3.46 1.63
C ASP A 17 10.25 -3.07 2.33
N THR A 18 10.54 -1.76 2.43
CA THR A 18 11.75 -1.26 3.09
C THR A 18 11.61 -1.41 4.59
N LYS A 19 12.71 -1.52 5.31
CA LYS A 19 12.64 -1.65 6.77
C LYS A 19 12.25 -0.33 7.43
N GLY A 20 12.78 0.78 6.91
CA GLY A 20 12.60 2.10 7.48
C GLY A 20 13.51 2.34 8.69
N PRO A 21 13.53 3.60 9.18
CA PRO A 21 14.16 3.93 10.45
C PRO A 21 13.40 3.31 11.62
N GLU A 22 14.13 2.79 12.61
CA GLU A 22 13.57 2.21 13.83
C GLU A 22 14.49 2.50 15.01
N VAL A 23 13.90 2.69 16.19
CA VAL A 23 14.62 2.75 17.45
C VAL A 23 14.48 1.40 18.15
N ARG A 24 15.54 0.91 18.77
CA ARG A 24 15.55 -0.36 19.49
C ARG A 24 16.15 -0.27 20.87
N THR A 25 15.66 -1.12 21.77
CA THR A 25 16.29 -1.37 23.07
C THR A 25 17.65 -2.03 22.92
N GLY A 26 18.56 -1.76 23.85
CA GLY A 26 19.88 -2.38 23.92
C GLY A 26 19.86 -3.83 24.42
N LEU A 27 21.03 -4.28 24.88
CA LEU A 27 21.19 -5.61 25.48
C LEU A 27 20.78 -5.58 26.96
N LEU A 28 20.42 -6.73 27.50
CA LEU A 28 19.93 -6.90 28.87
C LEU A 28 20.86 -7.83 29.65
N GLU A 29 20.92 -7.64 30.97
CA GLU A 29 21.70 -8.48 31.86
C GLU A 29 21.30 -9.95 31.72
N GLY A 30 22.29 -10.82 31.51
CA GLY A 30 22.08 -12.25 31.30
C GLY A 30 21.34 -12.62 30.02
N HIS A 31 21.18 -11.68 29.07
CA HIS A 31 20.40 -11.82 27.83
C HIS A 31 18.98 -12.38 28.08
N ALA A 32 18.40 -12.01 29.22
CA ALA A 32 17.08 -12.44 29.64
C ALA A 32 16.12 -11.25 29.60
N LYS A 33 14.83 -11.55 29.40
CA LYS A 33 13.80 -10.53 29.54
C LYS A 33 13.72 -10.04 30.98
N VAL A 34 13.47 -8.75 31.12
CA VAL A 34 13.37 -8.06 32.40
C VAL A 34 11.90 -7.79 32.70
N GLU A 35 11.45 -8.14 33.91
CA GLU A 35 10.11 -7.83 34.38
C GLU A 35 10.05 -6.43 35.00
N VAL A 36 9.00 -5.69 34.66
CA VAL A 36 8.71 -4.36 35.17
C VAL A 36 7.25 -4.27 35.62
N HIS A 37 6.98 -3.47 36.65
CA HIS A 37 5.66 -3.26 37.21
C HIS A 37 5.22 -1.81 37.10
N ALA A 38 3.90 -1.60 36.99
CA ALA A 38 3.33 -0.26 36.93
C ALA A 38 3.72 0.56 38.17
N GLY A 39 4.22 1.78 37.94
CA GLY A 39 4.72 2.69 38.96
C GLY A 39 6.22 2.58 39.25
N ASP A 40 6.92 1.56 38.70
CA ASP A 40 8.36 1.44 38.85
C ASP A 40 9.09 2.63 38.21
N LYS A 41 10.20 3.03 38.83
CA LYS A 41 11.12 4.03 38.27
C LYS A 41 12.17 3.32 37.42
N ILE A 42 12.32 3.78 36.19
CA ILE A 42 13.28 3.23 35.24
C ILE A 42 13.99 4.36 34.51
N THR A 43 15.30 4.26 34.34
CA THR A 43 16.08 5.18 33.52
C THR A 43 16.27 4.60 32.13
N VAL A 44 15.97 5.38 31.10
CA VAL A 44 16.21 5.03 29.70
C VAL A 44 17.35 5.89 29.18
N THR A 45 18.51 5.28 28.91
CA THR A 45 19.70 5.98 28.40
C THR A 45 19.82 5.83 26.90
N ALA A 46 19.96 6.93 26.17
CA ALA A 46 20.18 6.88 24.73
C ALA A 46 21.68 6.73 24.40
N GLN A 47 22.07 5.60 23.84
CA GLN A 47 23.47 5.26 23.54
C GLN A 47 23.60 4.05 22.59
N PRO A 48 24.76 3.87 21.92
CA PRO A 48 25.00 2.69 21.11
C PRO A 48 24.78 1.38 21.88
N THR A 49 24.13 0.41 21.26
CA THR A 49 23.96 -0.93 21.84
C THR A 49 25.33 -1.59 22.04
N SER A 50 25.69 -1.92 23.29
CA SER A 50 26.95 -2.57 23.67
C SER A 50 26.76 -3.52 24.86
N GLU A 51 27.69 -4.47 25.02
CA GLU A 51 27.83 -5.34 26.20
C GLU A 51 28.26 -4.57 27.46
N ASP A 52 28.81 -3.37 27.30
CA ASP A 52 29.23 -2.54 28.43
C ASP A 52 28.05 -1.92 29.19
N TRP A 53 26.84 -1.97 28.61
CA TRP A 53 25.66 -1.25 29.08
C TRP A 53 24.41 -2.13 29.09
N LEU A 54 24.51 -3.25 29.82
CA LEU A 54 23.40 -4.18 29.98
C LEU A 54 22.29 -3.57 30.82
N GLY A 55 21.06 -3.61 30.29
CA GLY A 55 19.87 -3.14 31.00
C GLY A 55 19.32 -4.17 31.99
N ASN A 56 18.61 -3.67 32.99
CA ASN A 56 17.88 -4.43 34.02
C ASN A 56 16.56 -3.72 34.37
N ALA A 57 15.90 -4.09 35.46
CA ALA A 57 14.58 -3.54 35.82
C ALA A 57 14.60 -2.04 36.16
N SER A 58 15.77 -1.49 36.49
CA SER A 58 15.94 -0.08 36.86
C SER A 58 16.54 0.79 35.75
N HIS A 59 17.11 0.16 34.71
CA HIS A 59 17.82 0.85 33.64
C HIS A 59 17.73 0.08 32.33
N ILE A 60 17.47 0.76 31.22
CA ILE A 60 17.61 0.19 29.87
C ILE A 60 18.29 1.21 28.95
N SER A 61 18.89 0.72 27.87
CA SER A 61 19.43 1.58 26.81
C SER A 61 18.59 1.52 25.54
N LEU A 62 18.68 2.56 24.71
CA LEU A 62 18.14 2.58 23.34
C LEU A 62 19.14 3.18 22.35
N ASP A 63 19.08 2.72 21.09
CA ASP A 63 20.06 3.03 20.05
C ASP A 63 19.82 4.35 19.28
N TYR A 64 19.02 5.26 19.84
CA TYR A 64 18.74 6.57 19.26
C TYR A 64 19.16 7.74 20.16
N GLU A 65 20.44 8.12 20.03
CA GLU A 65 21.14 9.12 20.85
C GLU A 65 20.52 10.53 20.86
N LYS A 66 19.64 10.86 19.91
CA LYS A 66 18.97 12.16 19.86
C LYS A 66 17.68 12.21 20.66
N LEU A 67 17.12 11.06 21.06
CA LEU A 67 15.83 11.00 21.75
C LEU A 67 15.74 11.92 22.98
N PRO A 68 16.76 11.99 23.87
CA PRO A 68 16.68 12.84 25.05
C PRO A 68 16.51 14.34 24.72
N SER A 69 16.98 14.79 23.55
CA SER A 69 16.80 16.17 23.10
C SER A 69 15.46 16.44 22.42
N GLU A 70 14.72 15.38 22.08
CA GLU A 70 13.45 15.43 21.33
C GLU A 70 12.25 15.05 22.21
N ALA A 71 12.49 14.25 23.25
CA ALA A 71 11.50 13.91 24.26
C ALA A 71 11.33 15.03 25.29
N GLU A 72 10.11 15.22 25.76
CA GLU A 72 9.77 16.16 26.81
C GLU A 72 9.12 15.44 28.00
N LYS A 73 8.94 16.17 29.11
CA LYS A 73 8.18 15.64 30.24
C LYS A 73 6.76 15.31 29.79
N GLY A 74 6.33 14.08 30.04
CA GLY A 74 5.04 13.54 29.61
C GLY A 74 5.09 12.79 28.28
N SER A 75 6.23 12.79 27.57
CA SER A 75 6.40 11.93 26.38
C SER A 75 6.25 10.46 26.75
N ILE A 76 5.58 9.71 25.89
CA ILE A 76 5.34 8.28 26.06
C ILE A 76 6.36 7.51 25.23
N ILE A 77 7.03 6.54 25.84
CA ILE A 77 7.92 5.58 25.18
C ILE A 77 7.24 4.21 25.24
N LEU A 78 6.96 3.65 24.07
CA LEU A 78 6.32 2.35 23.91
C LEU A 78 7.35 1.33 23.45
N ILE A 79 7.43 0.18 24.11
CA ILE A 79 8.43 -0.86 23.84
C ILE A 79 7.72 -2.16 23.44
N ASP A 80 8.28 -2.84 22.43
CA ASP A 80 7.82 -4.12 21.89
C ASP A 80 6.36 -4.01 21.41
N ASP A 81 6.12 -3.19 20.39
CA ASP A 81 4.81 -2.94 19.78
C ASP A 81 3.77 -2.40 20.78
N GLY A 82 4.21 -1.58 21.74
CA GLY A 82 3.35 -1.00 22.77
C GLY A 82 2.99 -1.94 23.92
N LEU A 83 3.65 -3.10 24.04
CA LEU A 83 3.43 -4.02 25.16
C LEU A 83 3.81 -3.41 26.51
N VAL A 84 4.85 -2.57 26.55
CA VAL A 84 5.25 -1.83 27.76
C VAL A 84 5.30 -0.34 27.46
N GLY A 85 4.53 0.45 28.20
CA GLY A 85 4.57 1.91 28.14
C GLY A 85 5.37 2.51 29.29
N LEU A 86 6.17 3.52 28.97
CA LEU A 86 6.89 4.37 29.92
C LEU A 86 6.48 5.82 29.70
N GLU A 87 6.40 6.62 30.76
CA GLU A 87 6.20 8.07 30.68
C GLU A 87 7.44 8.79 31.20
N VAL A 88 7.97 9.72 30.41
CA VAL A 88 9.15 10.52 30.76
C VAL A 88 8.79 11.55 31.82
N GLU A 89 9.44 11.52 32.99
CA GLU A 89 9.25 12.50 34.05
C GLU A 89 10.23 13.67 33.98
N SER A 90 11.47 13.39 33.55
CA SER A 90 12.54 14.36 33.37
C SER A 90 13.66 13.81 32.49
N VAL A 91 14.42 14.70 31.86
CA VAL A 91 15.60 14.35 31.07
C VAL A 91 16.83 15.04 31.69
N ASP A 92 17.90 14.27 31.91
CA ASP A 92 19.22 14.75 32.34
C ASP A 92 20.32 14.19 31.43
N GLY A 93 20.85 15.04 30.54
CA GLY A 93 21.85 14.63 29.55
C GLY A 93 21.32 13.56 28.59
N GLN A 94 21.85 12.34 28.69
CA GLN A 94 21.43 11.18 27.89
C GLN A 94 20.42 10.27 28.61
N ASP A 95 20.11 10.57 29.88
CA ASP A 95 19.23 9.78 30.72
C ASP A 95 17.83 10.38 30.76
N MET A 96 16.84 9.59 30.36
CA MET A 96 15.43 9.90 30.51
C MET A 96 14.89 9.13 31.72
N HIS A 97 14.57 9.83 32.79
CA HIS A 97 13.96 9.22 33.97
C HIS A 97 12.47 9.05 33.72
N CYS A 98 12.00 7.80 33.76
CA CYS A 98 10.66 7.42 33.38
C CYS A 98 9.94 6.68 34.51
N VAL A 99 8.61 6.65 34.41
CA VAL A 99 7.74 5.77 35.19
C VAL A 99 7.09 4.72 34.29
N VAL A 100 7.07 3.47 34.74
CA VAL A 100 6.42 2.37 34.02
C VAL A 100 4.90 2.49 34.14
N LEU A 101 4.19 2.45 33.02
CA LEU A 101 2.72 2.65 32.98
C LEU A 101 1.94 1.34 33.17
N ASN A 102 2.52 0.20 32.81
CA ASN A 102 1.87 -1.10 32.91
C ASN A 102 2.87 -2.22 33.17
N ASN A 103 2.38 -3.33 33.74
CA ASN A 103 3.20 -4.52 33.94
C ASN A 103 3.61 -5.12 32.59
N GLY A 104 4.81 -5.66 32.50
CA GLY A 104 5.25 -6.38 31.31
C GLY A 104 6.69 -6.89 31.37
N LEU A 105 7.14 -7.40 30.22
CA LEU A 105 8.50 -7.92 30.04
C LEU A 105 9.21 -7.13 28.94
N ILE A 106 10.32 -6.49 29.28
CA ILE A 106 11.20 -5.82 28.31
C ILE A 106 12.23 -6.83 27.79
N GLY A 107 12.39 -6.89 26.47
CA GLY A 107 13.39 -7.74 25.81
C GLY A 107 14.50 -6.93 25.15
N GLU A 108 15.52 -7.65 24.64
CA GLU A 108 16.61 -7.05 23.87
C GLU A 108 16.18 -6.71 22.44
N ARG A 109 16.75 -5.63 21.89
CA ARG A 109 16.55 -5.22 20.48
C ARG A 109 15.09 -5.12 20.08
N LYS A 110 14.22 -4.75 21.02
CA LYS A 110 12.79 -4.56 20.78
C LYS A 110 12.53 -3.19 20.20
N GLY A 111 11.58 -3.10 19.29
CA GLY A 111 11.16 -1.82 18.70
C GLY A 111 10.70 -0.86 19.78
N VAL A 112 11.05 0.41 19.61
CA VAL A 112 10.66 1.50 20.48
C VAL A 112 9.95 2.55 19.64
N ASN A 113 8.74 2.90 20.07
CA ASN A 113 7.88 3.90 19.46
C ASN A 113 7.73 5.08 20.42
N ILE A 114 7.72 6.30 19.90
CA ILE A 114 7.57 7.51 20.71
C ILE A 114 6.46 8.38 20.11
N PRO A 115 5.19 8.06 20.43
CA PRO A 115 4.03 8.73 19.87
C PRO A 115 4.06 10.24 20.07
N ASN A 116 3.65 10.98 19.04
CA ASN A 116 3.53 12.44 19.02
C ASN A 116 4.86 13.20 19.20
N VAL A 117 6.01 12.53 19.02
CA VAL A 117 7.32 13.17 18.98
C VAL A 117 7.85 13.16 17.55
N ASP A 118 8.30 14.33 17.05
CA ASP A 118 8.94 14.40 15.74
C ASP A 118 10.40 13.96 15.84
N ILE A 119 10.61 12.66 15.63
CA ILE A 119 11.92 12.04 15.74
C ILE A 119 12.78 12.42 14.53
N SER A 120 13.99 12.97 14.71
CA SER A 120 14.88 13.35 13.59
C SER A 120 15.60 12.15 12.93
N LEU A 121 14.90 11.05 12.71
CA LEU A 121 15.39 9.91 11.93
C LEU A 121 15.32 10.21 10.42
N PRO A 122 16.31 9.77 9.63
CA PRO A 122 16.22 9.90 8.18
C PRO A 122 15.04 9.05 7.67
N ALA A 123 14.26 9.59 6.74
CA ALA A 123 13.12 8.87 6.18
C ALA A 123 13.53 7.62 5.35
N VAL A 124 14.77 7.59 4.86
CA VAL A 124 15.37 6.44 4.17
C VAL A 124 16.72 6.18 4.81
N THR A 125 16.91 5.01 5.40
CA THR A 125 18.20 4.62 5.98
C THR A 125 19.19 4.20 4.89
N GLU A 126 20.49 4.13 5.20
CA GLU A 126 21.48 3.60 4.25
C GLU A 126 21.19 2.13 3.90
N ARG A 127 20.62 1.37 4.83
CA ARG A 127 20.16 0.01 4.56
C ARG A 127 19.00 0.00 3.57
N ASP A 128 17.99 0.86 3.77
CA ASP A 128 16.85 0.96 2.84
C ASP A 128 17.34 1.34 1.44
N ARG A 129 18.31 2.26 1.35
CA ARG A 129 18.94 2.63 0.08
C ARG A 129 19.57 1.41 -0.60
N GLN A 130 20.31 0.58 0.13
CA GLN A 130 20.92 -0.64 -0.40
C GLN A 130 19.86 -1.67 -0.82
N ASP A 131 18.81 -1.85 -0.03
CA ASP A 131 17.71 -2.76 -0.31
C ASP A 131 16.93 -2.33 -1.56
N ILE A 132 16.65 -1.02 -1.72
CA ILE A 132 16.05 -0.45 -2.93
C ILE A 132 16.94 -0.72 -4.14
N LEU A 133 18.24 -0.38 -4.06
CA LEU A 133 19.18 -0.61 -5.16
C LEU A 133 19.24 -2.08 -5.57
N PHE A 134 19.26 -2.99 -4.58
CA PHE A 134 19.16 -4.42 -4.82
C PHE A 134 17.84 -4.76 -5.54
N GLY A 135 16.71 -4.27 -5.06
CA GLY A 135 15.40 -4.45 -5.68
C GLY A 135 15.38 -4.03 -7.16
N LEU A 136 16.00 -2.90 -7.49
CA LEU A 136 16.12 -2.43 -8.87
C LEU A 136 16.90 -3.43 -9.73
N THR A 137 18.00 -4.02 -9.24
CA THR A 137 18.72 -5.09 -9.97
C THR A 137 17.85 -6.33 -10.19
N GLN A 138 16.86 -6.54 -9.33
CA GLN A 138 15.92 -7.65 -9.41
C GLN A 138 14.66 -7.31 -10.22
N ASN A 139 14.53 -6.12 -10.80
CA ASN A 139 13.35 -5.64 -11.54
C ASN A 139 12.05 -5.72 -10.73
N ILE A 140 12.07 -5.26 -9.48
CA ILE A 140 10.84 -5.13 -8.67
C ILE A 140 9.83 -4.18 -9.34
N ASP A 141 8.55 -4.34 -9.03
CA ASP A 141 7.47 -3.54 -9.62
C ASP A 141 7.02 -2.41 -8.69
N TYR A 142 7.13 -2.65 -7.38
CA TYR A 142 6.69 -1.76 -6.32
C TYR A 142 7.73 -1.64 -5.19
N ILE A 143 7.76 -0.48 -4.55
CA ILE A 143 8.41 -0.26 -3.26
C ILE A 143 7.32 0.14 -2.26
N ALA A 144 7.18 -0.58 -1.16
CA ALA A 144 6.48 -0.08 0.02
C ALA A 144 7.51 0.59 0.93
N ALA A 145 7.32 1.87 1.22
CA ALA A 145 8.30 2.68 1.93
C ALA A 145 7.84 2.89 3.38
N SER A 146 8.57 2.32 4.33
CA SER A 146 8.29 2.39 5.77
C SER A 146 8.60 3.75 6.39
N PHE A 147 7.81 4.12 7.40
CA PHE A 147 7.89 5.32 8.23
C PHE A 147 7.99 6.63 7.44
N ILE A 148 7.22 6.72 6.34
CA ILE A 148 7.12 7.96 5.56
C ILE A 148 6.27 8.99 6.30
N ARG A 149 6.84 10.18 6.46
CA ARG A 149 6.24 11.29 7.25
C ARG A 149 5.95 12.55 6.44
N ASN A 150 6.46 12.63 5.21
CA ASN A 150 6.31 13.79 4.34
C ASN A 150 6.50 13.41 2.87
N GLY A 151 6.03 14.27 1.97
CA GLY A 151 6.15 14.06 0.51
C GLY A 151 7.61 14.08 0.01
N LYS A 152 8.49 14.82 0.69
CA LYS A 152 9.91 14.92 0.32
C LYS A 152 10.62 13.57 0.39
N ALA A 153 10.31 12.76 1.41
CA ALA A 153 10.85 11.41 1.54
C ALA A 153 10.48 10.51 0.35
N VAL A 154 9.26 10.62 -0.15
CA VAL A 154 8.79 9.88 -1.33
C VAL A 154 9.56 10.32 -2.57
N GLU A 155 9.78 11.61 -2.74
CA GLU A 155 10.57 12.15 -3.85
C GLU A 155 12.04 11.75 -3.79
N ASP A 156 12.62 11.58 -2.59
CA ASP A 156 13.98 11.07 -2.44
C ASP A 156 14.11 9.62 -2.90
N ILE A 157 13.15 8.77 -2.54
CA ILE A 157 13.08 7.38 -3.06
C ILE A 157 12.88 7.39 -4.57
N ARG A 158 12.02 8.29 -5.08
CA ARG A 158 11.79 8.46 -6.52
C ARG A 158 13.07 8.80 -7.26
N GLN A 159 13.83 9.77 -6.74
CA GLN A 159 15.07 10.22 -7.34
C GLN A 159 16.11 9.09 -7.34
N LEU A 160 16.25 8.37 -6.21
CA LEU A 160 17.10 7.18 -6.13
C LEU A 160 16.72 6.14 -7.21
N CYS A 161 15.43 5.88 -7.42
CA CYS A 161 14.98 4.96 -8.46
C CYS A 161 15.33 5.47 -9.86
N ARG A 162 15.07 6.75 -10.17
CA ARG A 162 15.35 7.35 -11.49
C ARG A 162 16.84 7.31 -11.83
N GLU A 163 17.71 7.61 -10.88
CA GLU A 163 19.16 7.59 -11.08
C GLU A 163 19.72 6.18 -11.33
N ASN A 164 18.94 5.14 -11.02
CA ASN A 164 19.38 3.74 -11.08
C ASN A 164 18.50 2.88 -12.00
N GLY A 165 17.80 3.48 -12.98
CA GLY A 165 17.03 2.77 -14.01
C GLY A 165 15.70 2.18 -13.55
N GLY A 166 15.18 2.66 -12.42
CA GLY A 166 13.93 2.26 -11.80
C GLY A 166 12.77 3.22 -12.07
N GLU A 167 12.75 3.99 -13.17
CA GLU A 167 11.75 5.04 -13.43
C GLU A 167 10.31 4.51 -13.48
N HIS A 168 10.16 3.23 -13.80
CA HIS A 168 8.87 2.57 -13.84
C HIS A 168 8.39 2.13 -12.47
N VAL A 169 9.28 1.90 -11.49
CA VAL A 169 8.92 1.35 -10.18
C VAL A 169 7.99 2.30 -9.44
N THR A 170 6.88 1.73 -8.94
CA THR A 170 5.87 2.50 -8.23
C THR A 170 6.12 2.52 -6.73
N ILE A 171 5.87 3.65 -6.07
CA ILE A 171 6.17 3.85 -4.64
C ILE A 171 4.86 3.98 -3.85
N PHE A 172 4.75 3.17 -2.81
CA PHE A 172 3.63 3.06 -1.87
C PHE A 172 4.11 3.40 -0.46
N PRO A 173 4.08 4.67 -0.04
CA PRO A 173 4.34 5.01 1.35
C PRO A 173 3.41 4.28 2.31
N LYS A 174 3.99 3.79 3.39
CA LYS A 174 3.27 3.17 4.50
C LYS A 174 2.93 4.26 5.50
N ILE A 175 1.64 4.45 5.75
CA ILE A 175 1.15 5.39 6.75
C ILE A 175 1.09 4.66 8.09
N GLU A 176 2.08 4.95 8.93
CA GLU A 176 2.41 4.18 10.15
C GLU A 176 2.43 5.06 11.41
N CYS A 177 2.35 6.38 11.29
CA CYS A 177 2.44 7.29 12.42
C CYS A 177 1.59 8.55 12.25
N ALA A 178 1.43 9.30 13.35
CA ALA A 178 0.64 10.53 13.38
C ALA A 178 1.07 11.55 12.31
N LEU A 179 2.38 11.80 12.16
CA LEU A 179 2.91 12.73 11.14
C LEU A 179 2.58 12.29 9.72
N GLY A 180 2.57 10.99 9.44
CA GLY A 180 2.16 10.45 8.14
C GLY A 180 0.68 10.68 7.85
N VAL A 181 -0.17 10.70 8.88
CA VAL A 181 -1.60 11.04 8.78
C VAL A 181 -1.79 12.56 8.59
N GLU A 182 -1.07 13.38 9.36
CA GLU A 182 -1.15 14.84 9.28
C GLU A 182 -0.68 15.37 7.93
N ASN A 183 0.44 14.86 7.42
CA ASN A 183 1.02 15.24 6.12
C ASN A 183 0.51 14.37 4.97
N PHE A 184 -0.61 13.67 5.16
CA PHE A 184 -1.07 12.66 4.20
C PHE A 184 -1.28 13.22 2.80
N ASP A 185 -1.78 14.45 2.66
CA ASP A 185 -2.11 15.01 1.34
C ASP A 185 -0.86 15.25 0.48
N GLU A 186 0.25 15.74 1.06
CA GLU A 186 1.52 15.90 0.33
C GLU A 186 2.22 14.57 0.05
N ILE A 187 2.10 13.59 0.97
CA ILE A 187 2.58 12.22 0.74
C ILE A 187 1.81 11.63 -0.43
N LEU A 188 0.48 11.71 -0.40
CA LEU A 188 -0.37 11.21 -1.46
C LEU A 188 -0.01 11.86 -2.79
N GLU A 189 0.24 13.17 -2.86
CA GLU A 189 0.63 13.86 -4.09
C GLU A 189 1.90 13.28 -4.73
N ALA A 190 2.95 13.04 -3.94
CA ALA A 190 4.25 12.51 -4.40
C ALA A 190 4.23 10.99 -4.71
N SER A 191 3.22 10.27 -4.25
CA SER A 191 3.15 8.79 -4.31
C SER A 191 2.53 8.24 -5.59
N ASP A 192 2.71 6.93 -5.86
CA ASP A 192 1.91 6.23 -6.89
C ASP A 192 0.69 5.53 -6.30
N GLY A 193 0.76 5.18 -5.02
CA GLY A 193 -0.27 4.52 -4.22
C GLY A 193 0.06 4.67 -2.74
N ILE A 194 -0.75 4.08 -1.87
CA ILE A 194 -0.57 4.15 -0.41
C ILE A 194 -0.74 2.77 0.21
N MET A 195 -0.04 2.50 1.31
CA MET A 195 -0.32 1.36 2.19
C MET A 195 -0.77 1.87 3.56
N VAL A 196 -1.93 1.41 4.02
CA VAL A 196 -2.46 1.67 5.37
C VAL A 196 -1.98 0.55 6.29
N ALA A 197 -0.91 0.80 7.04
CA ALA A 197 -0.28 -0.17 7.93
C ALA A 197 -0.84 -0.03 9.35
N ARG A 198 -1.94 -0.74 9.60
CA ARG A 198 -2.82 -0.54 10.78
C ARG A 198 -2.19 -1.00 12.09
N GLY A 199 -1.33 -2.03 12.04
CA GLY A 199 -0.59 -2.52 13.19
C GLY A 199 0.34 -1.44 13.73
N ASP A 200 1.24 -0.94 12.88
CA ASP A 200 2.18 0.12 13.22
C ASP A 200 1.45 1.43 13.58
N LEU A 201 0.46 1.83 12.78
CA LEU A 201 -0.34 3.02 13.06
C LEU A 201 -1.07 2.93 14.40
N GLY A 202 -1.63 1.76 14.74
CA GLY A 202 -2.34 1.55 16.01
C GLY A 202 -1.46 1.60 17.26
N ILE A 203 -0.13 1.58 17.10
CA ILE A 203 0.83 1.81 18.18
C ILE A 203 1.07 3.32 18.36
N GLU A 204 1.20 4.04 17.25
CA GLU A 204 1.54 5.47 17.23
C GLU A 204 0.35 6.41 17.50
N ILE A 205 -0.88 5.95 17.25
CA ILE A 205 -2.10 6.71 17.53
C ILE A 205 -3.10 5.88 18.35
N LYS A 206 -4.13 6.56 18.88
CA LYS A 206 -5.19 5.88 19.61
C LYS A 206 -5.88 4.82 18.72
N PRO A 207 -6.01 3.56 19.16
CA PRO A 207 -6.51 2.48 18.33
C PRO A 207 -7.96 2.70 17.87
N GLU A 208 -8.78 3.39 18.66
CA GLU A 208 -10.16 3.73 18.28
C GLU A 208 -10.25 4.73 17.10
N LEU A 209 -9.18 5.45 16.78
CA LEU A 209 -9.12 6.37 15.63
C LEU A 209 -8.74 5.67 14.33
N VAL A 210 -8.02 4.55 14.40
CA VAL A 210 -7.48 3.83 13.24
C VAL A 210 -8.55 3.49 12.20
N PRO A 211 -9.75 2.96 12.56
CA PRO A 211 -10.77 2.65 11.55
C PRO A 211 -11.29 3.88 10.80
N HIS A 212 -11.36 5.04 11.46
CA HIS A 212 -11.79 6.28 10.81
C HIS A 212 -10.72 6.80 9.85
N ILE A 213 -9.46 6.83 10.29
CA ILE A 213 -8.33 7.28 9.49
C ILE A 213 -8.10 6.38 8.27
N GLN A 214 -8.26 5.07 8.40
CA GLN A 214 -8.26 4.13 7.27
C GLN A 214 -9.26 4.57 6.19
N LYS A 215 -10.50 4.84 6.58
CA LYS A 215 -11.57 5.25 5.66
C LYS A 215 -11.22 6.55 4.94
N GLU A 216 -10.71 7.52 5.69
CA GLU A 216 -10.28 8.81 5.12
C GLU A 216 -9.14 8.63 4.10
N ILE A 217 -8.10 7.89 4.45
CA ILE A 217 -6.96 7.61 3.58
C ILE A 217 -7.43 6.91 2.30
N ILE A 218 -8.24 5.86 2.42
CA ILE A 218 -8.77 5.12 1.26
C ILE A 218 -9.62 6.05 0.38
N ALA A 219 -10.51 6.85 0.95
CA ALA A 219 -11.35 7.78 0.20
C ALA A 219 -10.52 8.82 -0.57
N LYS A 220 -9.48 9.38 0.05
CA LYS A 220 -8.56 10.32 -0.60
C LYS A 220 -7.74 9.66 -1.71
N CYS A 221 -7.25 8.44 -1.50
CA CYS A 221 -6.57 7.64 -2.54
C CYS A 221 -7.47 7.41 -3.75
N ASN A 222 -8.73 7.02 -3.48
CA ASN A 222 -9.74 6.83 -4.50
C ASN A 222 -9.97 8.12 -5.28
N ALA A 223 -10.15 9.27 -4.63
CA ALA A 223 -10.32 10.57 -5.29
C ALA A 223 -9.09 10.99 -6.15
N ALA A 224 -7.89 10.56 -5.76
CA ALA A 224 -6.63 10.82 -6.48
C ALA A 224 -6.32 9.80 -7.59
N TYR A 225 -7.12 8.73 -7.73
CA TYR A 225 -6.90 7.61 -8.65
C TYR A 225 -5.60 6.86 -8.39
N LYS A 226 -5.20 6.80 -7.12
CA LYS A 226 -4.00 6.12 -6.68
C LYS A 226 -4.40 4.86 -5.91
N PRO A 227 -3.88 3.68 -6.26
CA PRO A 227 -4.22 2.44 -5.57
C PRO A 227 -3.86 2.51 -4.09
N VAL A 228 -4.70 1.91 -3.25
CA VAL A 228 -4.46 1.79 -1.81
C VAL A 228 -4.48 0.33 -1.37
N ILE A 229 -3.54 -0.02 -0.49
CA ILE A 229 -3.41 -1.34 0.12
C ILE A 229 -3.80 -1.23 1.58
N THR A 230 -4.75 -2.04 2.03
CA THR A 230 -5.03 -2.21 3.46
C THR A 230 -4.17 -3.36 3.99
N ALA A 231 -3.33 -3.07 4.98
CA ALA A 231 -2.26 -3.95 5.42
C ALA A 231 -2.30 -4.24 6.93
N THR A 232 -1.67 -5.35 7.30
CA THR A 232 -1.49 -5.89 8.67
C THR A 232 -2.79 -6.27 9.37
N GLN A 233 -2.74 -7.21 10.31
CA GLN A 233 -3.89 -7.64 11.12
C GLN A 233 -5.14 -8.05 10.30
N MET A 234 -4.97 -8.59 9.09
CA MET A 234 -6.10 -8.98 8.23
C MET A 234 -6.69 -10.31 8.67
N LEU A 235 -5.88 -11.39 8.65
CA LEU A 235 -6.28 -12.75 9.01
C LEU A 235 -5.27 -13.37 9.99
N ASP A 236 -4.70 -12.57 10.89
CA ASP A 236 -3.53 -12.91 11.71
C ASP A 236 -3.66 -14.23 12.48
N SER A 237 -4.86 -14.53 12.98
CA SER A 237 -5.15 -15.78 13.68
C SER A 237 -4.91 -17.02 12.81
N MET A 238 -4.91 -16.88 11.48
CA MET A 238 -4.64 -17.95 10.53
C MET A 238 -3.16 -18.36 10.45
N GLN A 239 -2.25 -17.60 11.09
CA GLN A 239 -0.88 -18.08 11.31
C GLN A 239 -0.88 -19.39 12.12
N GLN A 240 -1.78 -19.50 13.09
CA GLN A 240 -1.86 -20.64 14.00
C GLN A 240 -3.08 -21.53 13.77
N ASN A 241 -4.13 -21.00 13.12
CA ASN A 241 -5.41 -21.68 12.95
C ASN A 241 -5.78 -21.86 11.47
N PRO A 242 -6.49 -22.94 11.09
CA PRO A 242 -6.90 -23.15 9.70
C PRO A 242 -8.09 -22.27 9.25
N ARG A 243 -8.67 -21.48 10.16
CA ARG A 243 -9.83 -20.61 9.93
C ARG A 243 -9.67 -19.32 10.73
N PRO A 244 -10.09 -18.16 10.19
CA PRO A 244 -10.03 -16.90 10.90
C PRO A 244 -11.17 -16.76 11.90
N THR A 245 -11.08 -15.74 12.73
CA THR A 245 -12.19 -15.26 13.56
C THR A 245 -13.25 -14.55 12.72
N ARG A 246 -14.46 -14.40 13.27
CA ARG A 246 -15.52 -13.60 12.62
C ARG A 246 -15.18 -12.12 12.56
N ALA A 247 -14.39 -11.62 13.52
CA ALA A 247 -13.97 -10.23 13.55
C ALA A 247 -13.01 -9.91 12.39
N GLU A 248 -12.02 -10.76 12.14
CA GLU A 248 -11.10 -10.65 11.01
C GLU A 248 -11.83 -10.72 9.66
N VAL A 249 -12.82 -11.63 9.53
CA VAL A 249 -13.65 -11.70 8.31
C VAL A 249 -14.40 -10.38 8.07
N ALA A 250 -15.00 -9.82 9.13
CA ALA A 250 -15.70 -8.54 9.04
C ALA A 250 -14.75 -7.39 8.74
N ASP A 251 -13.53 -7.41 9.27
CA ASP A 251 -12.51 -6.39 9.05
C ASP A 251 -12.02 -6.37 7.60
N VAL A 252 -11.68 -7.54 7.03
CA VAL A 252 -11.35 -7.68 5.59
C VAL A 252 -12.50 -7.18 4.72
N ALA A 253 -13.75 -7.55 5.03
CA ALA A 253 -14.91 -7.11 4.28
C ALA A 253 -15.11 -5.58 4.37
N ASN A 254 -14.91 -4.98 5.54
CA ASN A 254 -15.00 -3.53 5.72
C ASN A 254 -13.92 -2.78 4.95
N ALA A 255 -12.68 -3.28 4.90
CA ALA A 255 -11.64 -2.68 4.07
C ALA A 255 -12.03 -2.63 2.58
N ILE A 256 -12.73 -3.66 2.11
CA ILE A 256 -13.28 -3.73 0.74
C ILE A 256 -14.44 -2.76 0.55
N TYR A 257 -15.38 -2.69 1.51
CA TYR A 257 -16.46 -1.70 1.48
C TYR A 257 -15.96 -0.25 1.51
N ASP A 258 -14.84 -0.01 2.20
CA ASP A 258 -14.18 1.30 2.22
C ASP A 258 -13.59 1.66 0.85
N GLY A 259 -13.40 0.67 -0.02
CA GLY A 259 -12.95 0.84 -1.39
C GLY A 259 -11.46 0.65 -1.56
N THR A 260 -10.82 -0.22 -0.77
CA THR A 260 -9.41 -0.59 -0.95
C THR A 260 -9.17 -1.28 -2.29
N ASP A 261 -8.01 -1.06 -2.92
CA ASP A 261 -7.65 -1.75 -4.17
C ASP A 261 -7.05 -3.14 -3.90
N ALA A 262 -6.38 -3.31 -2.75
CA ALA A 262 -5.77 -4.57 -2.37
C ALA A 262 -5.78 -4.78 -0.85
N VAL A 263 -5.84 -6.05 -0.45
CA VAL A 263 -5.70 -6.50 0.94
C VAL A 263 -4.43 -7.35 1.07
N MET A 264 -3.65 -7.12 2.13
CA MET A 264 -2.32 -7.72 2.30
C MET A 264 -2.27 -8.73 3.45
N LEU A 265 -1.70 -9.91 3.19
CA LEU A 265 -1.31 -10.87 4.24
C LEU A 265 0.17 -10.67 4.57
N SER A 266 0.51 -10.73 5.86
CA SER A 266 1.86 -10.59 6.39
C SER A 266 2.35 -11.96 6.89
N GLY A 267 2.37 -12.17 8.21
CA GLY A 267 2.83 -13.40 8.84
C GLY A 267 2.03 -14.63 8.40
N GLU A 268 0.75 -14.47 8.05
CA GLU A 268 -0.16 -15.52 7.62
C GLU A 268 0.40 -16.31 6.43
N SER A 269 0.99 -15.60 5.47
CA SER A 269 1.50 -16.19 4.21
C SER A 269 3.01 -16.48 4.26
N ALA A 270 3.76 -15.75 5.11
CA ALA A 270 5.21 -15.85 5.20
C ALA A 270 5.70 -16.98 6.12
N ALA A 271 5.18 -17.03 7.35
CA ALA A 271 5.64 -17.96 8.39
C ALA A 271 4.49 -18.74 9.07
N GLY A 272 3.24 -18.50 8.66
CA GLY A 272 2.06 -19.18 9.17
C GLY A 272 2.01 -20.67 8.80
N LYS A 273 1.26 -21.44 9.58
CA LYS A 273 1.02 -22.87 9.35
C LYS A 273 0.05 -23.14 8.20
N TYR A 274 -0.76 -22.14 7.81
CA TYR A 274 -1.86 -22.26 6.84
C TYR A 274 -1.80 -21.19 5.73
N PRO A 275 -0.66 -21.01 5.03
CA PRO A 275 -0.49 -19.89 4.10
C PRO A 275 -1.40 -19.99 2.87
N VAL A 276 -1.67 -21.19 2.37
CA VAL A 276 -2.55 -21.39 1.21
C VAL A 276 -4.01 -21.15 1.58
N GLU A 277 -4.41 -21.61 2.76
CA GLU A 277 -5.75 -21.43 3.30
C GLU A 277 -6.03 -19.95 3.60
N ALA A 278 -5.06 -19.22 4.15
CA ALA A 278 -5.18 -17.78 4.38
C ALA A 278 -5.44 -17.02 3.07
N VAL A 279 -4.66 -17.29 2.01
CA VAL A 279 -4.87 -16.69 0.68
C VAL A 279 -6.24 -17.05 0.11
N LYS A 280 -6.66 -18.33 0.20
CA LYS A 280 -7.98 -18.78 -0.27
C LYS A 280 -9.12 -18.13 0.51
N MET A 281 -8.95 -17.97 1.82
CA MET A 281 -9.94 -17.34 2.69
C MET A 281 -10.07 -15.85 2.34
N GLN A 282 -8.95 -15.13 2.23
CA GLN A 282 -8.96 -13.72 1.83
C GLN A 282 -9.66 -13.52 0.47
N ALA A 283 -9.34 -14.37 -0.51
CA ALA A 283 -10.01 -14.34 -1.81
C ALA A 283 -11.52 -14.65 -1.71
N SER A 284 -11.92 -15.59 -0.84
CA SER A 284 -13.33 -15.96 -0.65
C SER A 284 -14.12 -14.81 -0.02
N ILE A 285 -13.54 -14.11 0.97
CA ILE A 285 -14.15 -12.92 1.57
C ILE A 285 -14.32 -11.83 0.52
N ALA A 286 -13.29 -11.58 -0.29
CA ALA A 286 -13.36 -10.57 -1.34
C ALA A 286 -14.47 -10.86 -2.36
N ILE A 287 -14.47 -12.07 -2.93
CA ILE A 287 -15.47 -12.49 -3.92
C ILE A 287 -16.90 -12.41 -3.35
N GLU A 288 -17.10 -12.76 -2.08
CA GLU A 288 -18.42 -12.68 -1.46
C GLU A 288 -18.83 -11.22 -1.19
N THR A 289 -17.91 -10.40 -0.68
CA THR A 289 -18.16 -8.99 -0.34
C THR A 289 -18.49 -8.17 -1.58
N GLU A 290 -17.76 -8.36 -2.67
CA GLU A 290 -17.94 -7.62 -3.93
C GLU A 290 -19.31 -7.84 -4.58
N LYS A 291 -20.00 -8.97 -4.31
CA LYS A 291 -21.37 -9.22 -4.80
C LYS A 291 -22.39 -8.24 -4.27
N HIS A 292 -22.13 -7.66 -3.10
CA HIS A 292 -23.04 -6.75 -2.39
C HIS A 292 -22.67 -5.28 -2.62
N MET A 293 -21.63 -4.99 -3.41
CA MET A 293 -21.23 -3.63 -3.76
C MET A 293 -22.11 -3.06 -4.88
N ALA A 294 -22.09 -1.73 -5.01
CA ALA A 294 -22.73 -1.05 -6.12
C ALA A 294 -22.14 -1.49 -7.47
N VAL A 295 -22.91 -1.30 -8.54
CA VAL A 295 -22.48 -1.67 -9.91
C VAL A 295 -21.24 -0.89 -10.35
N HIS A 296 -21.08 0.32 -9.85
CA HIS A 296 -19.88 1.13 -9.96
C HIS A 296 -19.88 2.18 -8.83
N ALA A 297 -18.74 2.82 -8.59
CA ALA A 297 -18.67 4.02 -7.76
C ALA A 297 -19.47 5.17 -8.39
N GLU A 298 -19.69 6.26 -7.65
CA GLU A 298 -20.36 7.42 -8.20
C GLU A 298 -19.63 7.94 -9.44
N LEU A 299 -20.35 8.03 -10.57
CA LEU A 299 -19.81 8.59 -11.81
C LEU A 299 -19.90 10.11 -11.73
N ALA A 300 -18.99 10.70 -10.98
CA ALA A 300 -18.85 12.13 -10.82
C ALA A 300 -17.48 12.61 -11.27
N MET A 301 -17.44 13.85 -11.76
CA MET A 301 -16.19 14.57 -11.96
C MET A 301 -15.59 14.92 -10.59
N PRO A 302 -14.29 14.68 -10.34
CA PRO A 302 -13.69 15.15 -9.11
C PRO A 302 -13.72 16.66 -9.03
N GLU A 303 -13.86 17.14 -7.81
CA GLU A 303 -13.68 18.54 -7.49
C GLU A 303 -12.27 19.00 -7.88
N GLY A 304 -12.17 20.19 -8.50
CA GLY A 304 -10.91 20.76 -8.96
C GLY A 304 -10.29 20.11 -10.21
N ALA A 305 -10.97 19.15 -10.88
CA ALA A 305 -10.46 18.61 -12.14
C ALA A 305 -10.39 19.69 -13.25
N SER A 306 -9.21 19.87 -13.83
CA SER A 306 -8.95 20.83 -14.92
C SER A 306 -8.16 20.19 -16.08
N GLY A 307 -8.03 20.93 -17.19
CA GLY A 307 -7.20 20.55 -18.33
C GLY A 307 -7.50 19.15 -18.90
N THR A 308 -6.45 18.37 -19.18
CA THR A 308 -6.58 17.02 -19.74
C THR A 308 -7.21 16.01 -18.77
N ARG A 309 -7.20 16.28 -17.46
CA ARG A 309 -7.86 15.42 -16.45
C ARG A 309 -9.37 15.39 -16.65
N VAL A 310 -9.96 16.48 -17.13
CA VAL A 310 -11.40 16.52 -17.47
C VAL A 310 -11.72 15.59 -18.62
N VAL A 311 -10.97 15.67 -19.72
CA VAL A 311 -11.16 14.83 -20.91
C VAL A 311 -11.08 13.35 -20.54
N ASN A 312 -10.00 12.97 -19.86
CA ASN A 312 -9.80 11.61 -19.39
C ASN A 312 -11.00 11.12 -18.57
N ASN A 313 -11.44 11.89 -17.58
CA ASN A 313 -12.56 11.51 -16.71
C ASN A 313 -13.87 11.36 -17.44
N VAL A 314 -14.27 12.35 -18.24
CA VAL A 314 -15.53 12.30 -18.97
C VAL A 314 -15.58 11.05 -19.86
N VAL A 315 -14.47 10.72 -20.52
CA VAL A 315 -14.38 9.50 -21.34
C VAL A 315 -14.42 8.23 -20.49
N GLY A 316 -13.71 8.19 -19.36
CA GLY A 316 -13.70 7.05 -18.45
C GLY A 316 -15.09 6.78 -17.84
N MET A 317 -15.73 7.82 -17.31
CA MET A 317 -17.11 7.79 -16.80
C MET A 317 -18.07 7.31 -17.89
N SER A 318 -17.95 7.87 -19.10
CA SER A 318 -18.78 7.47 -20.24
C SER A 318 -18.58 6.01 -20.60
N ALA A 319 -17.34 5.50 -20.57
CA ALA A 319 -17.07 4.09 -20.85
C ALA A 319 -17.73 3.16 -19.81
N VAL A 320 -17.64 3.50 -18.52
CA VAL A 320 -18.29 2.71 -17.45
C VAL A 320 -19.80 2.80 -17.53
N GLN A 321 -20.35 3.99 -17.78
CA GLN A 321 -21.79 4.18 -17.98
C GLN A 321 -22.30 3.40 -19.19
N MET A 322 -21.58 3.45 -20.32
CA MET A 322 -21.90 2.66 -21.52
C MET A 322 -21.88 1.17 -21.19
N ALA A 323 -20.82 0.68 -20.53
CA ALA A 323 -20.66 -0.73 -20.20
C ALA A 323 -21.82 -1.24 -19.33
N THR A 324 -22.17 -0.45 -18.33
CA THR A 324 -23.29 -0.75 -17.42
C THR A 324 -24.62 -0.75 -18.16
N ALA A 325 -24.91 0.30 -18.93
CA ALA A 325 -26.19 0.49 -19.59
C ALA A 325 -26.47 -0.56 -20.69
N VAL A 326 -25.44 -0.99 -21.42
CA VAL A 326 -25.59 -2.00 -22.48
C VAL A 326 -25.46 -3.43 -21.97
N GLY A 327 -25.18 -3.63 -20.67
CA GLY A 327 -24.93 -4.96 -20.10
C GLY A 327 -23.67 -5.62 -20.67
N ALA A 328 -22.60 -4.84 -20.87
CA ALA A 328 -21.34 -5.34 -21.38
C ALA A 328 -20.72 -6.37 -20.43
N LYS A 329 -20.14 -7.42 -21.00
CA LYS A 329 -19.50 -8.50 -20.24
C LYS A 329 -18.18 -8.09 -19.60
N CYS A 330 -17.48 -7.15 -20.22
CA CYS A 330 -16.23 -6.59 -19.73
C CYS A 330 -15.93 -5.24 -20.40
N ILE A 331 -14.95 -4.53 -19.83
CA ILE A 331 -14.33 -3.36 -20.45
C ILE A 331 -12.92 -3.74 -20.94
N THR A 332 -12.64 -3.63 -22.23
CA THR A 332 -11.31 -3.89 -22.81
C THR A 332 -10.49 -2.60 -22.87
N VAL A 333 -9.26 -2.66 -22.36
CA VAL A 333 -8.40 -1.48 -22.19
C VAL A 333 -7.01 -1.72 -22.79
N PRO A 334 -6.82 -1.41 -24.08
CA PRO A 334 -5.49 -1.26 -24.66
C PRO A 334 -4.72 -0.13 -23.96
N THR A 335 -3.55 -0.44 -23.40
CA THR A 335 -2.77 0.56 -22.67
C THR A 335 -1.27 0.28 -22.73
N THR A 336 -0.47 1.34 -22.82
CA THR A 336 0.99 1.23 -22.79
C THR A 336 1.52 1.13 -21.36
N THR A 337 1.09 2.06 -20.50
CA THR A 337 1.61 2.25 -19.13
C THR A 337 0.62 1.89 -18.04
N GLY A 338 -0.61 1.48 -18.39
CA GLY A 338 -1.66 1.17 -17.42
C GLY A 338 -2.48 2.36 -16.94
N ARG A 339 -2.14 3.60 -17.33
CA ARG A 339 -2.88 4.81 -16.90
C ARG A 339 -4.38 4.77 -17.22
N THR A 340 -4.74 4.23 -18.39
CA THR A 340 -6.16 4.07 -18.77
C THR A 340 -6.84 3.02 -17.91
N ALA A 341 -6.18 1.89 -17.63
CA ALA A 341 -6.75 0.86 -16.77
C ALA A 341 -6.99 1.40 -15.35
N ARG A 342 -6.05 2.18 -14.81
CA ARG A 342 -6.21 2.85 -13.51
C ARG A 342 -7.37 3.86 -13.48
N LEU A 343 -7.52 4.64 -14.54
CA LEU A 343 -8.66 5.56 -14.70
C LEU A 343 -10.01 4.83 -14.70
N ILE A 344 -10.13 3.69 -15.38
CA ILE A 344 -11.38 2.92 -15.40
C ILE A 344 -11.61 2.22 -14.05
N SER A 345 -10.55 1.67 -13.45
CA SER A 345 -10.56 1.03 -12.13
C SER A 345 -11.03 1.97 -11.01
N HIS A 346 -10.71 3.27 -11.11
CA HIS A 346 -11.18 4.29 -10.18
C HIS A 346 -12.70 4.34 -10.05
N PHE A 347 -13.44 4.15 -11.15
CA PHE A 347 -14.90 4.14 -11.12
C PHE A 347 -15.50 2.85 -10.57
N ARG A 348 -14.66 1.90 -10.12
CA ARG A 348 -15.04 0.64 -9.51
C ARG A 348 -16.13 -0.16 -10.25
N PRO A 349 -16.07 -0.34 -11.59
CA PRO A 349 -17.07 -1.13 -12.33
C PRO A 349 -17.10 -2.60 -11.90
N ASN A 350 -18.26 -3.13 -11.50
CA ASN A 350 -18.41 -4.52 -11.04
C ASN A 350 -18.22 -5.59 -12.13
N MET A 351 -17.98 -5.18 -13.39
CA MET A 351 -17.54 -6.05 -14.47
C MET A 351 -16.01 -6.00 -14.66
N PRO A 352 -15.39 -7.09 -15.14
CA PRO A 352 -13.94 -7.13 -15.32
C PRO A 352 -13.41 -6.06 -16.28
N ILE A 353 -12.27 -5.46 -15.92
CA ILE A 353 -11.48 -4.59 -16.78
C ILE A 353 -10.32 -5.41 -17.37
N LEU A 354 -10.40 -5.77 -18.64
CA LEU A 354 -9.36 -6.53 -19.34
C LEU A 354 -8.34 -5.58 -19.93
N ALA A 355 -7.24 -5.37 -19.22
CA ALA A 355 -6.19 -4.45 -19.63
C ALA A 355 -5.08 -5.19 -20.40
N PHE A 356 -4.70 -4.66 -21.56
CA PHE A 356 -3.70 -5.26 -22.42
C PHE A 356 -2.53 -4.30 -22.65
N SER A 357 -1.32 -4.75 -22.32
CA SER A 357 -0.09 -4.01 -22.60
C SER A 357 0.96 -4.94 -23.24
N ARG A 358 1.82 -4.37 -24.08
CA ARG A 358 3.01 -5.06 -24.58
C ARG A 358 4.13 -5.12 -23.53
N HIS A 359 4.10 -4.22 -22.55
CA HIS A 359 5.16 -4.07 -21.56
C HIS A 359 4.86 -4.91 -20.32
N GLU A 360 5.75 -5.86 -20.01
CA GLU A 360 5.59 -6.75 -18.85
C GLU A 360 5.49 -5.95 -17.54
N TRP A 361 6.36 -4.96 -17.33
CA TRP A 361 6.34 -4.11 -16.13
C TRP A 361 4.96 -3.44 -15.91
N ALA A 362 4.30 -2.98 -16.97
CA ALA A 362 2.98 -2.37 -16.87
C ALA A 362 1.91 -3.41 -16.52
N VAL A 363 2.04 -4.63 -17.05
CA VAL A 363 1.16 -5.76 -16.73
C VAL A 363 1.28 -6.14 -15.24
N GLN A 364 2.51 -6.21 -14.72
CA GLN A 364 2.73 -6.52 -13.30
C GLN A 364 2.17 -5.45 -12.37
N GLN A 365 2.29 -4.17 -12.76
CA GLN A 365 1.77 -3.03 -12.00
C GLN A 365 0.25 -2.94 -11.96
N MET A 366 -0.40 -3.29 -13.07
CA MET A 366 -1.86 -3.25 -13.17
C MET A 366 -2.56 -4.28 -12.29
N ILE A 367 -1.85 -5.27 -11.73
CA ILE A 367 -2.43 -6.24 -10.80
C ILE A 367 -2.94 -5.54 -9.53
N MET A 368 -2.32 -4.42 -9.15
CA MET A 368 -2.73 -3.64 -7.98
C MET A 368 -3.99 -2.80 -8.22
N TYR A 369 -4.50 -2.72 -9.45
CA TYR A 369 -5.66 -1.87 -9.76
C TYR A 369 -6.94 -2.69 -9.57
N TRP A 370 -7.86 -2.18 -8.76
CA TRP A 370 -9.15 -2.82 -8.50
C TRP A 370 -9.87 -3.24 -9.79
N GLY A 371 -10.37 -4.46 -9.85
CA GLY A 371 -11.15 -4.99 -10.99
C GLY A 371 -10.37 -5.20 -12.29
N VAL A 372 -9.06 -4.89 -12.32
CA VAL A 372 -8.23 -5.04 -13.52
C VAL A 372 -7.66 -6.46 -13.61
N ILE A 373 -7.85 -7.07 -14.77
CA ILE A 373 -7.23 -8.34 -15.15
C ILE A 373 -6.22 -8.05 -16.26
N PRO A 374 -4.95 -7.82 -15.93
CA PRO A 374 -3.96 -7.44 -16.91
C PRO A 374 -3.42 -8.64 -17.68
N ARG A 375 -3.17 -8.46 -18.98
CA ARG A 375 -2.59 -9.46 -19.87
C ARG A 375 -1.53 -8.84 -20.76
N GLN A 376 -0.41 -9.55 -20.90
CA GLN A 376 0.59 -9.17 -21.87
C GLN A 376 0.13 -9.58 -23.27
N ALA A 377 -0.01 -8.62 -24.17
CA ALA A 377 -0.41 -8.88 -25.55
C ALA A 377 0.08 -7.78 -26.50
N GLU A 378 0.57 -8.18 -27.67
CA GLU A 378 0.92 -7.25 -28.76
C GLU A 378 -0.33 -6.90 -29.58
N ILE A 379 -1.14 -5.99 -29.04
CA ILE A 379 -2.41 -5.60 -29.65
C ILE A 379 -2.31 -4.31 -30.50
N THR A 380 -1.13 -3.70 -30.61
CA THR A 380 -0.96 -2.46 -31.38
C THR A 380 -1.02 -2.74 -32.88
N GLN A 381 -2.00 -2.17 -33.61
CA GLN A 381 -2.31 -2.50 -35.00
C GLN A 381 -2.29 -1.28 -35.94
N GLY A 382 -1.31 -0.38 -35.77
CA GLY A 382 -1.10 0.83 -36.60
C GLY A 382 -2.22 1.90 -36.54
N THR A 383 -3.44 1.51 -36.19
CA THR A 383 -4.63 2.33 -36.01
C THR A 383 -5.32 1.94 -34.71
N VAL A 384 -6.00 2.90 -34.07
CA VAL A 384 -6.68 2.65 -32.80
C VAL A 384 -7.82 1.64 -32.93
N ASN A 385 -8.57 1.68 -34.05
CA ASN A 385 -9.65 0.75 -34.34
C ASN A 385 -9.13 -0.69 -34.43
N GLY A 386 -8.07 -0.92 -35.20
CA GLY A 386 -7.43 -2.24 -35.28
C GLY A 386 -6.99 -2.76 -33.91
N THR A 387 -6.46 -1.89 -33.05
CA THR A 387 -6.06 -2.25 -31.69
C THR A 387 -7.23 -2.63 -30.80
N ILE A 388 -8.35 -1.92 -30.89
CA ILE A 388 -9.58 -2.25 -30.16
C ILE A 388 -10.14 -3.59 -30.63
N VAL A 389 -10.22 -3.81 -31.94
CA VAL A 389 -10.68 -5.09 -32.50
C VAL A 389 -9.81 -6.23 -31.97
N LYS A 390 -8.48 -6.07 -32.03
CA LYS A 390 -7.57 -7.12 -31.54
C LYS A 390 -7.71 -7.35 -30.03
N ALA A 391 -7.95 -6.31 -29.23
CA ALA A 391 -8.19 -6.47 -27.79
C ALA A 391 -9.47 -7.26 -27.49
N VAL A 392 -10.55 -7.04 -28.24
CA VAL A 392 -11.80 -7.81 -28.12
C VAL A 392 -11.59 -9.26 -28.57
N GLU A 393 -10.86 -9.48 -29.67
CA GLU A 393 -10.48 -10.83 -30.11
C GLU A 393 -9.63 -11.56 -29.06
N THR A 394 -8.64 -10.89 -28.49
CA THR A 394 -7.80 -11.49 -27.44
C THR A 394 -8.60 -11.77 -26.17
N ALA A 395 -9.56 -10.94 -25.79
CA ALA A 395 -10.48 -11.23 -24.69
C ALA A 395 -11.29 -12.53 -24.95
N LYS A 396 -11.73 -12.75 -26.20
CA LYS A 396 -12.41 -13.97 -26.63
C LYS A 396 -11.48 -15.19 -26.64
N GLU A 397 -10.28 -15.05 -27.20
CA GLU A 397 -9.24 -16.11 -27.23
C GLU A 397 -8.88 -16.60 -25.82
N LEU A 398 -8.90 -15.69 -24.84
CA LEU A 398 -8.66 -15.99 -23.43
C LEU A 398 -9.89 -16.51 -22.66
N GLY A 399 -11.06 -16.58 -23.30
CA GLY A 399 -12.30 -17.11 -22.72
C GLY A 399 -13.03 -16.17 -21.77
N PHE A 400 -12.74 -14.86 -21.79
CA PHE A 400 -13.48 -13.89 -20.97
C PHE A 400 -14.83 -13.48 -21.57
N VAL A 401 -14.97 -13.60 -22.88
CA VAL A 401 -16.17 -13.26 -23.65
C VAL A 401 -16.41 -14.27 -24.76
N GLU A 402 -17.66 -14.43 -25.16
CA GLU A 402 -18.09 -15.34 -26.22
C GLU A 402 -18.68 -14.56 -27.42
N LYS A 403 -18.85 -15.25 -28.55
CA LYS A 403 -19.49 -14.66 -29.72
C LYS A 403 -20.91 -14.20 -29.37
N GLY A 404 -21.23 -12.96 -29.69
CA GLY A 404 -22.53 -12.34 -29.41
C GLY A 404 -22.52 -11.44 -28.17
N ASP A 405 -21.55 -11.60 -27.27
CA ASP A 405 -21.40 -10.73 -26.11
C ASP A 405 -21.12 -9.27 -26.52
N LEU A 406 -21.56 -8.35 -25.68
CA LEU A 406 -21.23 -6.94 -25.79
C LEU A 406 -20.02 -6.61 -24.89
N THR A 407 -19.12 -5.79 -25.40
CA THR A 407 -17.98 -5.24 -24.65
C THR A 407 -17.92 -3.74 -24.84
N VAL A 408 -17.35 -3.02 -23.88
CA VAL A 408 -16.92 -1.63 -24.10
C VAL A 408 -15.42 -1.57 -24.18
N ALA A 409 -14.88 -0.84 -25.16
CA ALA A 409 -13.45 -0.63 -25.30
C ALA A 409 -13.11 0.84 -25.06
N THR A 410 -12.01 1.11 -24.36
CA THR A 410 -11.54 2.49 -24.11
C THR A 410 -10.02 2.57 -24.15
N ALA A 411 -9.50 3.63 -24.77
CA ALA A 411 -8.08 3.80 -25.05
C ALA A 411 -7.71 5.27 -25.26
N GLY A 412 -6.43 5.53 -25.54
CA GLY A 412 -5.96 6.81 -26.09
C GLY A 412 -5.62 6.67 -27.58
N ASP A 413 -6.27 7.43 -28.46
CA ASP A 413 -5.79 7.64 -29.84
C ASP A 413 -4.81 8.81 -29.83
N ALA A 414 -3.52 8.52 -29.94
CA ALA A 414 -2.44 9.51 -29.95
C ALA A 414 -2.59 10.57 -31.04
N ARG A 415 -3.28 10.27 -32.16
CA ARG A 415 -3.51 11.22 -33.25
C ARG A 415 -4.59 12.26 -32.92
N LEU A 416 -5.46 11.93 -31.97
CA LEU A 416 -6.58 12.75 -31.52
C LEU A 416 -6.40 13.19 -30.06
N SER A 417 -5.23 12.94 -29.46
CA SER A 417 -4.97 13.30 -28.07
C SER A 417 -5.08 14.81 -27.88
N VAL A 418 -5.86 15.19 -26.88
CA VAL A 418 -6.07 16.60 -26.51
C VAL A 418 -4.83 17.09 -25.79
N GLN A 419 -4.31 18.23 -26.22
CA GLN A 419 -3.17 18.91 -25.60
C GLN A 419 -3.66 20.17 -24.89
N LEU A 420 -3.56 20.20 -23.57
CA LEU A 420 -3.94 21.35 -22.73
C LEU A 420 -2.91 21.50 -21.62
N GLU A 421 -2.51 22.74 -21.33
CA GLU A 421 -1.62 23.06 -20.20
C GLU A 421 -0.30 22.27 -20.21
N GLY A 422 0.27 22.03 -21.40
CA GLY A 422 1.51 21.25 -21.56
C GLY A 422 1.37 19.75 -21.28
N LYS A 423 0.15 19.25 -21.04
CA LYS A 423 -0.17 17.85 -20.82
C LYS A 423 -0.95 17.27 -22.00
N VAL A 424 -0.86 15.96 -22.17
CA VAL A 424 -1.56 15.21 -23.23
C VAL A 424 -2.57 14.26 -22.58
N SER A 425 -3.81 14.26 -23.07
CA SER A 425 -4.85 13.32 -22.60
C SER A 425 -4.41 11.88 -22.88
N SER A 426 -4.38 11.03 -21.86
CA SER A 426 -4.01 9.62 -22.03
C SER A 426 -5.17 8.74 -22.49
N THR A 427 -6.41 9.22 -22.39
CA THR A 427 -7.62 8.46 -22.74
C THR A 427 -8.66 9.43 -23.28
N ASN A 428 -9.13 9.18 -24.50
CA ASN A 428 -9.93 10.15 -25.26
C ASN A 428 -11.01 9.52 -26.15
N LEU A 429 -11.26 8.20 -26.04
CA LEU A 429 -12.29 7.51 -26.80
C LEU A 429 -12.92 6.36 -26.01
N ALA A 430 -14.14 5.98 -26.39
CA ALA A 430 -14.81 4.77 -25.95
C ALA A 430 -15.67 4.20 -27.09
N TYR A 431 -15.77 2.88 -27.20
CA TYR A 431 -16.62 2.17 -28.17
C TYR A 431 -17.46 1.11 -27.49
N VAL A 432 -18.70 0.92 -27.96
CA VAL A 432 -19.45 -0.31 -27.73
C VAL A 432 -19.18 -1.26 -28.90
N ALA A 433 -18.81 -2.49 -28.60
CA ALA A 433 -18.48 -3.51 -29.60
C ALA A 433 -19.23 -4.82 -29.30
N GLN A 434 -19.62 -5.53 -30.36
CA GLN A 434 -20.11 -6.90 -30.25
C GLN A 434 -19.01 -7.87 -30.68
N VAL A 435 -18.79 -8.92 -29.89
CA VAL A 435 -17.82 -9.98 -30.16
C VAL A 435 -18.32 -10.81 -31.35
N ARG A 436 -17.50 -10.92 -32.41
CA ARG A 436 -17.87 -11.61 -33.66
C ARG A 436 -17.44 -13.06 -33.72
#